data_AF-A0A8H5ZCB4-F1
#
_entry.id   AF-A0A8H5ZCB4-F1
#
_cell.length_a   1.000
_cell.length_b   1.000
_cell.length_c   1.000
_cell.angle_alpha   90.00
_cell.angle_beta   90.00
_cell.angle_gamma   90.00
#
_symmetry.space_group_name_H-M   'P 1'
#
loop_
_entity.id
_entity.type
_entity.pdbx_description
1 polymer ?
#
loop_
_entity_poly.entity_id
_entity_poly.type
_entity_poly.pdbx_seq_one_letter_code
_entity_poly.pdbx_strand_id
1 'polypeptide(L)' 'MDVLIHTLWQARFTYKQIAEQLNVTYRSVQYALSMPITPQKRSGRPTVLSREQIAELIAFIRSSKMAR' A
#
# COMPACT_ATOMS: atom_id res chain seq x y z
N MET A 1 -2.94 -9.10 -4.19
CA MET A 1 -3.23 -10.44 -3.65
C MET A 1 -4.68 -10.56 -3.24
N ASP A 2 -5.23 -9.59 -2.51
CA ASP A 2 -6.61 -9.63 -2.03
C ASP A 2 -7.67 -9.76 -3.14
N VAL A 3 -7.47 -9.09 -4.29
CA VAL A 3 -8.39 -9.19 -5.44
C VAL A 3 -8.58 -10.64 -5.92
N LEU A 4 -7.50 -11.42 -6.03
CA LEU A 4 -7.57 -12.81 -6.48
C LEU A 4 -8.27 -13.73 -5.47
N ILE A 5 -8.07 -13.47 -4.18
CA ILE A 5 -8.78 -14.18 -3.10
C ILE A 5 -10.28 -13.95 -3.21
N HIS A 6 -10.70 -12.70 -3.44
CA HIS A 6 -12.11 -12.35 -3.66
C HIS A 6 -12.68 -12.97 -4.94
N THR A 7 -11.91 -13.02 -6.03
CA THR A 7 -12.34 -13.67 -7.28
C THR A 7 -12.58 -15.18 -7.09
N LEU A 8 -11.67 -15.90 -6.45
CA LEU A 8 -11.84 -17.35 -6.19
C LEU A 8 -12.98 -17.62 -5.21
N TRP A 9 -13.16 -16.74 -4.22
CA TRP A 9 -14.30 -16.82 -3.30
C TRP A 9 -15.64 -16.64 -4.02
N GLN A 10 -15.74 -15.67 -4.94
CA GLN A 10 -16.91 -15.49 -5.80
C GLN A 10 -17.18 -16.72 -6.68
N ALA A 11 -16.11 -17.41 -7.12
CA ALA A 11 -16.19 -18.68 -7.83
C ALA A 11 -16.51 -19.89 -6.92
N ARG A 12 -16.90 -19.67 -5.65
CA ARG A 12 -17.31 -20.69 -4.66
C ARG A 12 -16.20 -21.64 -4.19
N PHE A 13 -14.93 -21.24 -4.31
CA PHE A 13 -13.83 -22.01 -3.74
C PHE A 13 -13.83 -21.90 -2.22
N THR A 14 -13.46 -22.99 -1.54
CA THR A 14 -13.29 -22.99 -0.08
C THR A 14 -12.00 -22.30 0.33
N TYR A 15 -11.92 -21.85 1.58
CA TYR A 15 -10.73 -21.15 2.09
C TYR A 15 -9.46 -22.00 1.98
N LYS A 16 -9.57 -23.32 2.16
CA LYS A 16 -8.44 -24.25 2.02
C LYS A 16 -7.95 -24.32 0.58
N GLN A 17 -8.85 -24.46 -0.39
CA GLN A 17 -8.50 -24.49 -1.82
C GLN A 17 -7.86 -23.18 -2.26
N ILE A 18 -8.37 -22.04 -1.80
CA ILE A 18 -7.78 -20.72 -2.10
C ILE A 18 -6.37 -20.61 -1.51
N ALA A 19 -6.19 -21.04 -0.27
CA ALA A 19 -4.90 -21.03 0.42
C ALA A 19 -3.86 -21.90 -0.31
N GLU A 20 -4.24 -23.10 -0.71
CA GLU A 20 -3.39 -24.03 -1.47
C GLU A 20 -3.05 -23.47 -2.86
N GLN A 21 -4.03 -22.99 -3.60
CA GLN A 21 -3.85 -22.49 -4.97
C GLN A 21 -2.97 -21.23 -5.03
N LEU A 22 -3.08 -20.33 -4.04
CA LEU A 22 -2.31 -19.09 -3.98
C LEU A 22 -1.04 -19.21 -3.13
N ASN A 23 -0.79 -20.38 -2.53
CA ASN A 23 0.30 -20.62 -1.58
C ASN A 23 0.36 -19.57 -0.46
N VAL A 24 -0.80 -19.31 0.15
CA VAL A 24 -0.97 -18.37 1.26
C VAL A 24 -1.59 -19.07 2.47
N THR A 25 -1.51 -18.46 3.65
CA THR A 25 -2.11 -19.07 4.84
C THR A 25 -3.63 -18.97 4.83
N TYR A 26 -4.30 -19.90 5.52
CA TYR A 26 -5.75 -19.82 5.76
C TYR A 26 -6.15 -18.49 6.41
N ARG A 27 -5.34 -18.01 7.38
CA ARG A 27 -5.58 -16.73 8.07
C ARG A 27 -5.51 -15.53 7.12
N SER A 28 -4.59 -15.53 6.15
CA SER A 28 -4.54 -14.47 5.14
C SER A 28 -5.77 -14.48 4.23
N VAL A 29 -6.31 -15.65 3.87
CA VAL A 29 -7.57 -15.75 3.11
C VAL A 29 -8.73 -15.16 3.92
N GLN A 30 -8.87 -15.57 5.18
CA GLN A 30 -9.91 -15.05 6.07
C GLN A 30 -9.79 -13.52 6.25
N TYR A 31 -8.57 -13.01 6.48
CA TYR A 31 -8.33 -11.58 6.62
C TYR A 31 -8.69 -10.82 5.34
N ALA A 32 -8.22 -11.29 4.17
CA ALA A 32 -8.51 -10.64 2.89
C ALA A 32 -10.01 -10.57 2.60
N LEU A 33 -10.78 -11.61 2.94
CA LEU A 33 -12.24 -11.63 2.78
C LEU A 33 -12.99 -10.74 3.79
N SER A 34 -12.40 -10.46 4.95
CA SER A 34 -12.97 -9.54 5.93
C SER A 34 -12.75 -8.05 5.60
N MET A 35 -11.84 -7.75 4.67
CA MET A 35 -11.47 -6.40 4.27
C MET A 35 -12.14 -5.98 2.95
N PRO A 36 -12.36 -4.68 2.72
CA PRO A 36 -12.84 -4.18 1.43
C PRO A 36 -11.91 -4.60 0.29
N ILE A 37 -12.48 -4.89 -0.89
CA ILE A 37 -11.74 -5.30 -2.09
C ILE A 37 -10.77 -4.20 -2.56
N THR A 38 -11.15 -2.92 -2.35
CA THR A 38 -10.35 -1.77 -2.74
C THR A 38 -9.09 -1.69 -1.87
N PRO A 39 -7.88 -1.89 -2.43
CA PRO A 39 -6.65 -1.82 -1.64
C PRO A 39 -6.46 -0.39 -1.14
N GLN A 40 -6.60 -0.17 0.17
CA GLN A 40 -6.19 1.09 0.77
C GLN A 40 -4.67 1.09 0.88
N LYS A 41 -4.01 1.89 0.02
CA LYS A 41 -2.59 2.16 0.18
C LYS A 41 -2.43 2.93 1.48
N ARG A 42 -1.77 2.32 2.48
CA ARG A 42 -1.40 3.04 3.70
C ARG A 42 -0.64 4.30 3.30
N SER A 43 -1.13 5.46 3.72
CA SER A 43 -0.31 6.65 3.71
C SER A 43 0.90 6.35 4.59
N GLY A 44 2.10 6.52 4.04
CA GLY A 44 3.33 6.37 4.80
C GLY A 44 3.40 7.43 5.92
N ARG A 45 4.55 7.49 6.60
CA ARG A 45 4.79 8.59 7.54
C ARG A 45 4.58 9.93 6.81
N PRO A 46 3.73 10.83 7.34
CA PRO A 46 3.54 12.13 6.72
C PRO A 46 4.89 12.86 6.67
N THR A 47 5.17 13.52 5.54
CA THR A 47 6.39 14.31 5.38
C THR A 47 6.38 15.45 6.38
N VAL A 48 7.52 15.69 7.05
CA VAL A 48 7.67 16.76 8.04
C VAL A 48 7.54 18.14 7.39
N LEU A 49 7.94 18.26 6.11
CA LEU A 49 7.89 19.49 5.35
C LEU A 49 6.81 19.43 4.27
N SER A 50 6.09 20.53 4.12
CA SER A 50 5.20 20.74 2.98
C SER A 50 6.01 20.92 1.69
N ARG A 51 5.35 20.78 0.54
CA ARG A 51 5.99 21.03 -0.77
C ARG A 51 6.49 22.47 -0.89
N GLU A 52 5.79 23.41 -0.29
CA GLU A 52 6.14 24.83 -0.29
C GLU A 52 7.42 25.09 0.52
N GLN A 53 7.52 24.48 1.72
CA GLN A 53 8.73 24.56 2.55
C GLN A 53 9.95 23.93 1.86
N ILE A 54 9.74 22.82 1.14
CA ILE A 54 10.81 22.19 0.34
C ILE A 54 11.25 23.14 -0.79
N ALA A 55 10.32 23.80 -1.47
CA ALA A 55 10.65 24.76 -2.53
C ALA A 55 11.42 25.98 -2.00
N GLU A 56 11.03 26.48 -0.82
CA GLU A 56 11.73 27.56 -0.12
C GLU A 56 13.18 27.17 0.23
N LEU A 57 13.38 25.97 0.79
CA LEU A 57 14.71 25.45 1.07
C LEU A 57 15.57 25.31 -0.18
N ILE A 58 15.00 24.81 -1.29
CA ILE A 58 15.70 24.72 -2.58
C ILE A 58 16.12 26.11 -3.08
N ALA A 59 15.23 27.11 -2.98
CA ALA A 59 15.52 28.48 -3.40
C ALA A 59 16.61 29.13 -2.53
N PHE A 60 16.58 28.88 -1.22
CA PHE A 60 17.61 29.34 -0.30
C PHE A 60 18.98 28.71 -0.62
N ILE A 61 19.05 27.39 -0.81
CA ILE A 61 20.31 26.69 -1.16
C ILE A 61 20.88 27.23 -2.47
N ARG A 62 20.03 27.44 -3.49
CA ARG A 62 20.44 27.99 -4.80
C ARG A 62 20.94 29.43 -4.75
N SER A 63 20.42 30.24 -3.83
CA SER A 63 20.81 31.65 -3.68
C SER A 63 21.98 31.85 -2.71
N SER A 64 22.29 30.86 -1.87
CA SER A 64 23.41 30.89 -0.94
C SER A 64 24.76 30.78 -1.66
N LYS A 65 25.65 31.75 -1.44
CA LYS A 65 27.03 31.78 -1.94
C LYS A 65 27.90 30.63 -1.41
N MET A 66 27.48 29.88 -0.39
CA MET A 66 28.29 28.80 0.21
C MET A 66 28.32 27.49 -0.61
N ALA A 67 27.61 27.42 -1.74
CA ALA A 67 27.63 26.27 -2.65
C ALA A 67 28.38 26.52 -3.97
N ARG A 68 29.15 27.62 -4.07
CA ARG A 68 29.98 27.93 -5.24
C ARG A 68 31.43 27.53 -5.00
#